data_AF-A0A957LVY8-F1
#
_entry.id   AF-A0A957LVY8-F1
#
_cell.length_a   1.000
_cell.length_b   1.000
_cell.length_c   1.000
_cell.angle_alpha   90.00
_cell.angle_beta   90.00
_cell.angle_gamma   90.00
#
_symmetry.space_group_name_H-M   'P 1'
#
loop_
_entity.id
_entity.type
_entity.pdbx_description
1 polymer ?
#
loop_
_entity_poly.entity_id
_entity_poly.type
_entity_poly.pdbx_seq_one_letter_code
_entity_poly.pdbx_strand_id
1 'polypeptide(L)'
;YDENDGDVFAWADSCVRPDKNYDPQPNICTSWEVSDDGMTWTFHMDESRVWSDGEPITAEDYVFTFQRFARPDYDFEWFYSMMGIKNWSQVVSGEVAPEELGVKAVDDYMLTIETDYPVPYLIKIMADAWVVPQHIVKDRLDDGTWALNPENYVSAGPFVLENYEKGKRLTFIANDKYTGPYPPMVDKVIVEFMEPEVRFAAFQSGELDAVGGGYTDDLPPSAMAQIMALNSS
;
A
#
# COMPACT_ATOMS: atom_id res chain seq x y z
N TYR A 1 -2.32 15.60 -13.03
CA TYR A 1 -2.37 14.93 -11.71
C TYR A 1 -3.42 15.66 -10.87
N ASP A 2 -4.69 15.44 -11.24
CA ASP A 2 -5.90 15.88 -10.51
C ASP A 2 -6.85 14.67 -10.38
N GLU A 3 -6.30 13.46 -10.52
CA GLU A 3 -7.01 12.21 -10.24
C GLU A 3 -6.76 11.83 -8.79
N ASN A 4 -7.57 10.92 -8.28
CA ASN A 4 -7.86 10.68 -6.87
C ASN A 4 -6.68 10.01 -6.14
N ASP A 5 -5.51 10.64 -6.15
CA ASP A 5 -4.23 10.22 -5.52
C ASP A 5 -4.30 10.25 -3.98
N GLY A 6 -5.50 10.38 -3.41
CA GLY A 6 -5.73 10.56 -1.98
C GLY A 6 -5.27 9.39 -1.10
N ASP A 7 -5.00 8.25 -1.72
CA ASP A 7 -4.47 7.05 -1.08
C ASP A 7 -3.10 6.63 -1.69
N VAL A 8 -2.32 7.58 -2.25
CA VAL A 8 -0.91 7.33 -2.63
C VAL A 8 -0.10 7.05 -1.37
N PHE A 9 -0.15 5.78 -0.97
CA PHE A 9 0.52 5.21 0.18
C PHE A 9 1.99 4.96 -0.17
N ALA A 10 2.78 6.02 -0.19
CA ALA A 10 4.23 5.83 -0.23
C ALA A 10 4.66 5.08 1.03
N TRP A 11 5.35 3.93 0.88
CA TRP A 11 5.94 3.21 2.01
C TRP A 11 4.95 2.61 3.03
N ALA A 12 3.77 2.15 2.60
CA ALA A 12 2.94 1.26 3.43
C ALA A 12 3.70 -0.05 3.75
N ASP A 13 3.40 -0.67 4.89
CA ASP A 13 3.79 -2.06 5.16
C ASP A 13 2.60 -2.99 4.89
N SER A 14 2.87 -4.20 4.42
CA SER A 14 1.86 -5.14 3.95
C SER A 14 1.54 -6.24 4.97
N CYS A 15 0.41 -6.92 4.81
CA CYS A 15 0.07 -8.09 5.63
C CYS A 15 1.13 -9.20 5.50
N VAL A 16 1.51 -9.55 4.27
CA VAL A 16 2.62 -10.47 3.99
C VAL A 16 3.58 -9.88 2.98
N ARG A 17 4.76 -10.44 2.80
CA ARG A 17 5.75 -9.94 1.82
C ARG A 17 6.29 -11.06 0.94
N PRO A 18 6.62 -10.81 -0.33
CA PRO A 18 7.31 -11.80 -1.14
C PRO A 18 8.76 -11.96 -0.69
N ASP A 19 9.28 -13.18 -0.75
CA ASP A 19 10.73 -13.41 -0.79
C ASP A 19 11.28 -13.29 -2.22
N LYS A 20 12.56 -13.62 -2.41
CA LYS A 20 13.23 -13.61 -3.73
C LYS A 20 12.62 -14.57 -4.76
N ASN A 21 11.81 -15.52 -4.34
CA ASN A 21 11.12 -16.49 -5.19
C ASN A 21 9.63 -16.16 -5.34
N TYR A 22 9.16 -15.02 -4.81
CA TYR A 22 7.75 -14.63 -4.73
C TYR A 22 6.89 -15.55 -3.87
N ASP A 23 7.52 -16.23 -2.91
CA ASP A 23 6.81 -16.99 -1.89
C ASP A 23 6.41 -16.05 -0.74
N PRO A 24 5.17 -16.14 -0.22
CA PRO A 24 4.70 -15.27 0.84
C PRO A 24 5.46 -15.55 2.15
N GLN A 25 5.91 -14.49 2.79
CA GLN A 25 6.60 -14.49 4.07
C GLN A 25 5.84 -13.63 5.09
N PRO A 26 5.97 -13.94 6.39
CA PRO A 26 5.45 -13.12 7.47
C PRO A 26 5.85 -11.65 7.37
N ASN A 27 4.90 -10.77 7.69
CA ASN A 27 5.13 -9.33 7.90
C ASN A 27 4.26 -8.78 9.04
N ILE A 28 3.24 -7.94 8.79
CA ILE A 28 2.25 -7.59 9.81
C ILE A 28 1.44 -8.84 10.19
N CYS A 29 1.03 -9.62 9.20
CA CYS A 29 0.48 -10.95 9.40
C CYS A 29 1.62 -11.96 9.55
N THR A 30 1.68 -12.63 10.69
CA THR A 30 2.75 -13.56 11.06
C THR A 30 2.51 -14.99 10.57
N SER A 31 1.25 -15.37 10.40
CA SER A 31 0.84 -16.67 9.88
C SER A 31 -0.59 -16.63 9.33
N TRP A 32 -0.97 -17.65 8.58
CA TRP A 32 -2.31 -17.78 8.02
C TRP A 32 -2.73 -19.24 7.89
N GLU A 33 -4.05 -19.46 7.92
CA GLU A 33 -4.71 -20.75 7.75
C GLU A 33 -5.76 -20.64 6.66
N VAL A 34 -6.02 -21.75 5.97
CA VAL A 34 -7.05 -21.85 4.94
C VAL A 34 -7.97 -23.00 5.32
N SER A 35 -9.28 -22.77 5.30
CA SER A 35 -10.29 -23.80 5.54
C SER A 35 -10.20 -24.94 4.52
N ASP A 36 -10.76 -26.10 4.87
CA ASP A 36 -10.75 -27.30 4.01
C ASP A 36 -11.42 -27.06 2.64
N ASP A 37 -12.40 -26.17 2.57
CA ASP A 37 -13.08 -25.78 1.32
C ASP A 37 -12.33 -24.69 0.53
N GLY A 38 -11.27 -24.10 1.08
CA GLY A 38 -10.48 -23.05 0.44
C GLY A 38 -11.12 -21.67 0.44
N MET A 39 -12.24 -21.48 1.15
CA MET A 39 -13.08 -20.27 1.08
C MET A 39 -12.96 -19.35 2.29
N THR A 40 -12.26 -19.76 3.35
CA THR A 40 -12.01 -18.93 4.53
C THR A 40 -10.52 -18.89 4.80
N TRP A 41 -9.97 -17.67 4.84
CA TRP A 41 -8.60 -17.38 5.24
C TRP A 41 -8.60 -16.74 6.61
N THR A 42 -7.79 -17.27 7.53
CA THR A 42 -7.56 -16.67 8.85
C THR A 42 -6.12 -16.19 8.90
N PHE A 43 -5.90 -14.93 9.28
CA PHE A 43 -4.58 -14.32 9.43
C PHE A 43 -4.35 -13.96 10.89
N HIS A 44 -3.19 -14.34 11.42
CA HIS A 44 -2.72 -13.93 12.74
C HIS A 44 -1.74 -12.77 12.58
N MET A 45 -1.93 -11.71 13.34
CA MET A 45 -1.16 -10.47 13.25
C MET A 45 -0.12 -10.36 14.37
N ASP A 46 0.93 -9.58 14.12
CA ASP A 46 1.98 -9.27 15.11
C ASP A 46 1.51 -8.14 16.03
N GLU A 47 1.21 -8.50 17.28
CA GLU A 47 0.71 -7.56 18.31
C GLU A 47 1.71 -6.43 18.65
N SER A 48 2.97 -6.56 18.26
CA SER A 48 3.99 -5.53 18.50
C SER A 48 4.02 -4.44 17.42
N ARG A 49 3.24 -4.60 16.35
CA ARG A 49 3.19 -3.64 15.24
C ARG A 49 2.36 -2.43 15.61
N VAL A 50 2.96 -1.27 15.40
CA VAL A 50 2.35 0.03 15.64
C VAL A 50 2.47 0.92 14.41
N TRP A 51 1.49 1.78 14.25
CA TRP A 51 1.53 2.93 13.38
C TRP A 51 2.63 3.91 13.85
N SER A 52 3.05 4.82 12.96
CA SER A 52 4.07 5.82 13.27
C SER A 52 3.71 6.81 14.39
N ASP A 53 2.42 6.97 14.71
CA ASP A 53 1.94 7.74 15.86
C ASP A 53 1.95 6.92 17.18
N GLY A 54 2.17 5.61 17.09
CA GLY A 54 2.26 4.69 18.21
C GLY A 54 0.96 3.93 18.53
N GLU A 55 -0.12 4.16 17.78
CA GLU A 55 -1.33 3.34 17.91
C GLU A 55 -1.06 1.92 17.39
N PRO A 56 -1.64 0.86 17.98
CA PRO A 56 -1.50 -0.50 17.48
C PRO A 56 -2.11 -0.66 16.07
N ILE A 57 -1.48 -1.50 15.24
CA ILE A 57 -2.09 -1.95 13.98
C ILE A 57 -2.96 -3.17 14.28
N THR A 58 -4.26 -3.10 13.98
CA THR A 58 -5.24 -4.12 14.36
C THR A 58 -5.98 -4.72 13.16
N ALA A 59 -6.69 -5.82 13.38
CA ALA A 59 -7.55 -6.43 12.37
C ALA A 59 -8.68 -5.48 11.93
N GLU A 60 -9.13 -4.57 12.79
CA GLU A 60 -10.14 -3.54 12.45
C GLU A 60 -9.61 -2.54 11.41
N ASP A 61 -8.32 -2.22 11.41
CA ASP A 61 -7.72 -1.40 10.36
C ASP A 61 -7.85 -2.09 8.99
N TYR A 62 -7.68 -3.41 8.92
CA TYR A 62 -7.88 -4.18 7.69
C TYR A 62 -9.35 -4.27 7.27
N VAL A 63 -10.27 -4.49 8.22
CA VAL A 63 -11.71 -4.46 7.96
C VAL A 63 -12.11 -3.13 7.34
N PHE A 64 -11.70 -2.03 7.98
CA PHE A 64 -11.95 -0.68 7.48
C PHE A 64 -11.30 -0.44 6.10
N THR A 65 -10.06 -0.89 5.92
CA THR A 65 -9.32 -0.78 4.65
C THR A 65 -10.09 -1.42 3.50
N PHE A 66 -10.51 -2.68 3.64
CA PHE A 66 -11.22 -3.38 2.57
C PHE A 66 -12.62 -2.81 2.32
N GLN A 67 -13.33 -2.37 3.37
CA GLN A 67 -14.59 -1.64 3.22
C GLN A 67 -14.42 -0.32 2.47
N ARG A 68 -13.33 0.40 2.72
CA ARG A 68 -12.97 1.62 1.99
C ARG A 68 -12.66 1.33 0.53
N PHE A 69 -12.00 0.21 0.21
CA PHE A 69 -11.64 -0.14 -1.16
C PHE A 69 -12.83 -0.69 -1.97
N ALA A 70 -13.82 -1.29 -1.31
CA ALA A 70 -15.03 -1.82 -1.92
C ALA A 70 -16.06 -0.71 -2.24
N ARG A 71 -15.67 0.31 -3.00
CA ARG A 71 -16.56 1.41 -3.41
C ARG A 71 -16.37 1.77 -4.88
N PRO A 72 -17.44 2.19 -5.60
CA PRO A 72 -17.37 2.40 -7.05
C PRO A 72 -16.52 3.61 -7.46
N ASP A 73 -16.23 4.51 -6.53
CA ASP A 73 -15.43 5.73 -6.70
C ASP A 73 -13.96 5.57 -6.27
N TYR A 74 -13.55 4.35 -5.88
CA TYR A 74 -12.15 4.05 -5.57
C TYR A 74 -11.43 3.51 -6.81
N ASP A 75 -10.44 4.25 -7.29
CA ASP A 75 -9.77 3.98 -8.57
C ASP A 75 -9.11 2.59 -8.66
N PHE A 76 -8.71 2.01 -7.51
CA PHE A 76 -8.05 0.70 -7.43
C PHE A 76 -9.00 -0.44 -7.01
N GLU A 77 -10.32 -0.21 -6.99
CA GLU A 77 -11.34 -1.21 -6.65
C GLU A 77 -11.16 -2.49 -7.48
N TRP A 78 -10.91 -2.34 -8.79
CA TRP A 78 -10.78 -3.47 -9.72
C TRP A 78 -9.67 -4.44 -9.31
N PHE A 79 -8.59 -3.95 -8.69
CA PHE A 79 -7.48 -4.79 -8.26
C PHE A 79 -7.91 -5.65 -7.07
N TYR A 80 -8.55 -5.05 -6.08
CA TYR A 80 -9.01 -5.74 -4.88
C TYR A 80 -10.21 -6.66 -5.14
N SER A 81 -11.00 -6.39 -6.18
CA SER A 81 -12.05 -7.32 -6.64
C SER A 81 -11.51 -8.72 -6.97
N MET A 82 -10.23 -8.83 -7.36
CA MET A 82 -9.57 -10.11 -7.65
C MET A 82 -9.42 -11.00 -6.42
N MET A 83 -9.50 -10.44 -5.20
CA MET A 83 -9.44 -11.21 -3.95
C MET A 83 -10.65 -12.13 -3.76
N GLY A 84 -11.74 -11.91 -4.52
CA GLY A 84 -12.94 -12.75 -4.46
C GLY A 84 -13.65 -12.70 -3.10
N ILE A 85 -13.44 -11.63 -2.34
CA ILE A 85 -14.06 -11.40 -1.03
C ILE A 85 -15.58 -11.48 -1.20
N LYS A 86 -16.21 -12.25 -0.33
CA LYS A 86 -17.65 -12.44 -0.32
C LYS A 86 -18.36 -11.10 -0.19
N ASN A 87 -19.42 -10.92 -0.99
CA ASN A 87 -20.22 -9.70 -1.10
C ASN A 87 -19.50 -8.48 -1.72
N TRP A 88 -18.28 -8.60 -2.24
CA TRP A 88 -17.54 -7.45 -2.79
C TRP A 88 -18.35 -6.67 -3.85
N SER A 89 -18.88 -7.35 -4.87
CA SER A 89 -19.65 -6.70 -5.93
C SER A 89 -20.96 -6.07 -5.44
N GLN A 90 -21.60 -6.66 -4.43
CA GLN A 90 -22.84 -6.17 -3.83
C GLN A 90 -22.59 -4.91 -2.99
N VAL A 91 -21.44 -4.82 -2.32
CA VAL A 91 -21.02 -3.60 -1.62
C VAL A 91 -20.70 -2.50 -2.62
N VAL A 92 -19.89 -2.80 -3.64
CA VAL A 92 -19.50 -1.84 -4.69
C VAL A 92 -20.73 -1.31 -5.45
N SER A 93 -21.75 -2.14 -5.68
CA SER A 93 -23.00 -1.71 -6.33
C SER A 93 -23.96 -0.95 -5.41
N GLY A 94 -23.70 -0.95 -4.10
CA GLY A 94 -24.58 -0.39 -3.08
C GLY A 94 -25.84 -1.25 -2.78
N GLU A 95 -25.86 -2.51 -3.20
CA GLU A 95 -26.93 -3.47 -2.88
C GLU A 95 -26.93 -3.85 -1.41
N VAL A 96 -25.75 -3.97 -0.80
CA VAL A 96 -25.56 -4.22 0.64
C VAL A 96 -24.60 -3.20 1.25
N ALA A 97 -24.63 -3.07 2.57
CA ALA A 97 -23.77 -2.14 3.30
C ALA A 97 -22.31 -2.68 3.35
N PRO A 98 -21.29 -1.80 3.45
CA PRO A 98 -19.89 -2.22 3.55
C PRO A 98 -19.60 -3.23 4.67
N GLU A 99 -20.35 -3.16 5.77
CA GLU A 99 -20.22 -4.07 6.91
C GLU A 99 -20.63 -5.52 6.59
N GLU A 100 -21.33 -5.75 5.47
CA GLU A 100 -21.67 -7.08 4.98
C GLU A 100 -20.53 -7.72 4.16
N LEU A 101 -19.43 -6.99 3.93
CA LEU A 101 -18.25 -7.54 3.26
C LEU A 101 -17.71 -8.74 4.04
N GLY A 102 -17.22 -9.76 3.32
CA GLY A 102 -16.64 -10.99 3.88
C GLY A 102 -15.31 -10.80 4.59
N VAL A 103 -15.11 -9.73 5.37
CA VAL A 103 -13.90 -9.43 6.12
C VAL A 103 -14.28 -9.13 7.57
N LYS A 104 -13.69 -9.83 8.54
CA LYS A 104 -14.02 -9.66 9.95
C LYS A 104 -12.78 -9.71 10.82
N ALA A 105 -12.71 -8.79 11.79
CA ALA A 105 -11.85 -8.93 12.95
C ALA A 105 -12.51 -9.91 13.93
N VAL A 106 -11.86 -11.05 14.18
CA VAL A 106 -12.30 -12.01 15.21
C VAL A 106 -11.91 -11.49 16.60
N ASP A 107 -10.74 -10.86 16.67
CA ASP A 107 -10.22 -10.06 17.77
C ASP A 107 -9.23 -9.02 17.20
N ASP A 108 -8.55 -8.26 18.06
CA ASP A 108 -7.64 -7.18 17.68
C ASP A 108 -6.52 -7.64 16.72
N TYR A 109 -6.12 -8.92 16.74
CA TYR A 109 -4.96 -9.44 16.00
C TYR A 109 -5.28 -10.69 15.18
N MET A 110 -6.57 -10.97 14.94
CA MET A 110 -7.03 -12.07 14.11
C MET A 110 -8.03 -11.57 13.07
N LEU A 111 -7.62 -11.60 11.80
CA LEU A 111 -8.43 -11.21 10.65
C LEU A 111 -8.94 -12.46 9.92
N THR A 112 -10.21 -12.46 9.55
CA THR A 112 -10.79 -13.50 8.69
C THR A 112 -11.30 -12.89 7.39
N ILE A 113 -11.04 -13.58 6.28
CA ILE A 113 -11.54 -13.23 4.95
C ILE A 113 -12.30 -14.43 4.38
N GLU A 114 -13.61 -14.27 4.17
CA GLU A 114 -14.48 -15.20 3.46
C GLU A 114 -14.51 -14.83 1.97
N THR A 115 -14.38 -15.82 1.09
CA THR A 115 -14.46 -15.64 -0.36
C THR A 115 -15.65 -16.38 -0.97
N ASP A 116 -16.16 -15.92 -2.12
CA ASP A 116 -17.31 -16.55 -2.81
C ASP A 116 -16.95 -17.88 -3.49
N TYR A 117 -15.66 -18.13 -3.72
CA TYR A 117 -15.09 -19.33 -4.30
C TYR A 117 -13.65 -19.52 -3.79
N PRO A 118 -13.01 -20.68 -3.98
CA PRO A 118 -11.62 -20.86 -3.54
C PRO A 118 -10.66 -19.93 -4.28
N VAL A 119 -9.89 -19.13 -3.51
CA VAL A 119 -8.93 -18.14 -4.04
C VAL A 119 -7.51 -18.48 -3.55
N PRO A 120 -6.81 -19.47 -4.14
CA PRO A 120 -5.50 -19.93 -3.64
C PRO A 120 -4.40 -18.87 -3.75
N TYR A 121 -4.58 -17.86 -4.59
CA TYR A 121 -3.64 -16.76 -4.78
C TYR A 121 -3.91 -15.56 -3.86
N LEU A 122 -4.94 -15.61 -3.00
CA LEU A 122 -5.30 -14.52 -2.08
C LEU A 122 -4.10 -14.10 -1.23
N ILE A 123 -3.33 -15.07 -0.71
CA ILE A 123 -2.12 -14.80 0.06
C ILE A 123 -1.10 -13.95 -0.68
N LYS A 124 -1.01 -14.05 -2.00
CA LYS A 124 -0.09 -13.21 -2.79
C LYS A 124 -0.64 -11.80 -2.95
N ILE A 125 -1.95 -11.64 -3.11
CA ILE A 125 -2.59 -10.32 -3.14
C ILE A 125 -2.45 -9.61 -1.78
N MET A 126 -2.41 -10.35 -0.66
CA MET A 126 -2.16 -9.77 0.66
C MET A 126 -0.76 -9.11 0.80
N ALA A 127 0.14 -9.30 -0.18
CA ALA A 127 1.37 -8.51 -0.26
C ALA A 127 1.15 -7.07 -0.74
N ASP A 128 0.04 -6.82 -1.43
CA ASP A 128 -0.40 -5.53 -1.94
C ASP A 128 -1.64 -5.02 -1.18
N ALA A 129 -1.98 -5.64 -0.04
CA ALA A 129 -3.01 -5.14 0.88
C ALA A 129 -2.41 -4.04 1.77
N TRP A 130 -2.45 -2.81 1.28
CA TRP A 130 -1.94 -1.63 1.99
C TRP A 130 -2.98 -1.13 2.99
N VAL A 131 -2.79 -1.53 4.26
CA VAL A 131 -3.66 -1.15 5.37
C VAL A 131 -3.62 0.37 5.59
N VAL A 132 -4.79 0.96 5.86
CA VAL A 132 -4.93 2.39 6.15
C VAL A 132 -5.25 2.62 7.63
N PRO A 133 -4.75 3.70 8.27
CA PRO A 133 -4.98 3.96 9.69
C PRO A 133 -6.43 4.39 9.91
N GLN A 134 -7.28 3.47 10.39
CA GLN A 134 -8.71 3.72 10.53
C GLN A 134 -8.98 4.94 11.39
N HIS A 135 -8.22 5.13 12.48
CA HIS A 135 -8.34 6.24 13.41
C HIS A 135 -8.07 7.63 12.79
N ILE A 136 -7.35 7.68 11.67
CA ILE A 136 -7.11 8.91 10.92
C ILE A 136 -8.12 9.07 9.77
N VAL A 137 -8.32 8.00 9.00
CA VAL A 137 -8.99 8.06 7.70
C VAL A 137 -10.52 8.08 7.83
N LYS A 138 -11.08 7.45 8.87
CA LYS A 138 -12.54 7.36 9.07
C LYS A 138 -13.26 8.72 9.09
N ASP A 139 -12.57 9.76 9.53
CA ASP A 139 -13.12 11.12 9.65
C ASP A 139 -12.76 12.03 8.45
N ARG A 140 -12.07 11.50 7.44
CA ARG A 140 -11.43 12.26 6.35
C ARG A 140 -11.69 11.66 4.96
N LEU A 141 -12.80 10.94 4.84
CA LEU A 141 -12.99 9.90 3.82
C LEU A 141 -12.83 10.37 2.36
N ASP A 142 -12.98 11.67 2.04
CA ASP A 142 -13.25 12.11 0.66
C ASP A 142 -12.40 13.30 0.13
N ASP A 143 -11.41 13.83 0.85
CA ASP A 143 -10.59 14.95 0.32
C ASP A 143 -9.18 14.56 -0.17
N GLY A 144 -8.79 13.30 0.04
CA GLY A 144 -7.48 12.77 -0.36
C GLY A 144 -6.28 13.50 0.28
N THR A 145 -6.52 14.36 1.28
CA THR A 145 -5.44 15.17 1.86
C THR A 145 -4.68 14.43 2.93
N TRP A 146 -5.24 13.40 3.55
CA TRP A 146 -4.63 12.73 4.69
C TRP A 146 -3.26 12.13 4.32
N ALA A 147 -3.15 11.48 3.15
CA ALA A 147 -1.92 10.87 2.64
C ALA A 147 -0.87 11.88 2.14
N LEU A 148 -1.25 13.15 1.96
CA LEU A 148 -0.37 14.22 1.46
C LEU A 148 -0.20 15.38 2.46
N ASN A 149 -0.77 15.26 3.66
CA ASN A 149 -0.66 16.25 4.72
C ASN A 149 0.22 15.67 5.85
N PRO A 150 1.43 16.21 6.07
CA PRO A 150 2.34 15.73 7.12
C PRO A 150 1.71 15.66 8.52
N GLU A 151 0.74 16.52 8.84
CA GLU A 151 0.08 16.51 10.16
C GLU A 151 -0.85 15.30 10.37
N ASN A 152 -1.29 14.69 9.28
CA ASN A 152 -2.27 13.59 9.30
C ASN A 152 -1.69 12.30 8.75
N TYR A 153 -0.47 12.35 8.24
CA TYR A 153 0.18 11.21 7.63
C TYR A 153 0.65 10.24 8.71
N VAL A 154 0.06 9.06 8.73
CA VAL A 154 0.41 7.97 9.63
C VAL A 154 0.74 6.74 8.80
N SER A 155 1.88 6.11 9.06
CA SER A 155 2.42 5.02 8.26
C SER A 155 2.65 3.77 9.09
N ALA A 156 2.34 2.61 8.50
CA ALA A 156 2.70 1.30 9.02
C ALA A 156 4.14 0.89 8.63
N GLY A 157 4.77 1.62 7.70
CA GLY A 157 6.04 1.25 7.09
C GLY A 157 7.25 2.04 7.56
N PRO A 158 8.40 1.85 6.89
CA PRO A 158 9.71 2.30 7.38
C PRO A 158 9.93 3.80 7.28
N PHE A 159 9.05 4.55 6.61
CA PHE A 159 9.18 5.99 6.43
C PHE A 159 7.87 6.72 6.72
N VAL A 160 7.99 7.98 7.16
CA VAL A 160 6.89 8.92 7.38
C VAL A 160 7.08 10.19 6.57
N LEU A 161 5.99 10.80 6.11
CA LEU A 161 6.01 12.07 5.40
C LEU A 161 6.41 13.21 6.36
N GLU A 162 7.57 13.81 6.13
CA GLU A 162 8.02 15.00 6.86
C GLU A 162 7.44 16.28 6.24
N ASN A 163 7.44 16.36 4.91
CA ASN A 163 7.03 17.57 4.20
C ASN A 163 6.52 17.28 2.78
N TYR A 164 5.52 18.05 2.36
CA TYR A 164 5.06 18.09 0.98
C TYR A 164 5.10 19.52 0.43
N GLU A 165 6.03 19.79 -0.48
CA GLU A 165 6.01 20.97 -1.34
C GLU A 165 5.13 20.67 -2.55
N LYS A 166 3.87 21.13 -2.53
CA LYS A 166 2.86 20.78 -3.54
C LYS A 166 3.38 20.92 -4.98
N GLY A 167 3.31 19.81 -5.73
CA GLY A 167 3.74 19.72 -7.13
C GLY A 167 5.26 19.86 -7.35
N LYS A 168 6.07 19.83 -6.29
CA LYS A 168 7.53 19.97 -6.37
C LYS A 168 8.29 18.84 -5.71
N ARG A 169 7.99 18.55 -4.45
CA ARG A 169 8.80 17.61 -3.66
C ARG A 169 8.02 16.98 -2.52
N LEU A 170 8.16 15.66 -2.34
CA LEU A 170 7.85 14.97 -1.09
C LEU A 170 9.14 14.63 -0.35
N THR A 171 9.15 14.83 0.96
CA THR A 171 10.26 14.46 1.83
C THR A 171 9.77 13.48 2.87
N PHE A 172 10.38 12.29 2.91
CA PHE A 172 10.11 11.26 3.88
C PHE A 172 11.32 11.06 4.78
N ILE A 173 11.09 10.83 6.07
CA ILE A 173 12.13 10.51 7.06
C ILE A 173 11.88 9.12 7.66
N ALA A 174 12.92 8.52 8.21
CA ALA A 174 12.82 7.23 8.88
C ALA A 174 11.72 7.23 9.96
N ASN A 175 10.89 6.18 9.97
CA ASN A 175 9.92 5.91 11.02
C ASN A 175 10.63 5.20 12.19
N ASP A 176 10.85 5.90 13.30
CA ASP A 176 11.56 5.35 14.47
C ASP A 176 10.78 4.26 15.22
N LYS A 177 9.47 4.15 14.97
CA LYS A 177 8.60 3.11 15.53
C LYS A 177 8.52 1.85 14.67
N TYR A 178 9.09 1.87 13.46
CA TYR A 178 8.99 0.73 12.56
C TYR A 178 9.83 -0.46 13.05
N THR A 179 9.16 -1.57 13.35
CA THR A 179 9.78 -2.82 13.84
C THR A 179 9.79 -3.95 12.81
N GLY A 180 9.43 -3.65 11.56
CA GLY A 180 9.33 -4.66 10.52
C GLY A 180 10.67 -5.15 9.97
N PRO A 181 10.62 -6.13 9.04
CA PRO A 181 11.80 -6.86 8.58
C PRO A 181 12.81 -6.01 7.81
N TYR A 182 12.39 -4.86 7.27
CA TYR A 182 13.22 -3.98 6.45
C TYR A 182 13.25 -2.56 7.02
N PRO A 183 14.05 -2.31 8.08
CA PRO A 183 14.17 -0.98 8.64
C PRO A 183 14.72 0.03 7.62
N PRO A 184 14.43 1.33 7.79
CA PRO A 184 14.93 2.36 6.89
C PRO A 184 16.47 2.32 6.82
N MET A 185 17.00 2.13 5.61
CA MET A 185 18.45 2.05 5.35
C MET A 185 19.08 3.41 5.08
N VAL A 186 18.26 4.46 4.94
CA VAL A 186 18.65 5.84 4.71
C VAL A 186 17.86 6.75 5.64
N ASP A 187 18.43 7.90 5.99
CA ASP A 187 17.79 8.84 6.93
C ASP A 187 16.58 9.55 6.30
N LYS A 188 16.64 9.80 4.99
CA LYS A 188 15.65 10.59 4.25
C LYS A 188 15.51 10.09 2.82
N VAL A 189 14.27 10.04 2.34
CA VAL A 189 13.92 9.82 0.94
C VAL A 189 13.30 11.10 0.39
N ILE A 190 13.83 11.61 -0.71
CA ILE A 190 13.31 12.81 -1.38
C ILE A 190 12.76 12.38 -2.73
N VAL A 191 11.48 12.64 -2.96
CA VAL A 191 10.82 12.43 -4.26
C VAL A 191 10.64 13.79 -4.91
N GLU A 192 11.38 14.04 -5.98
CA GLU A 192 11.28 15.27 -6.78
C GLU A 192 10.29 15.08 -7.93
N PHE A 193 9.34 16.01 -8.06
CA PHE A 193 8.44 16.08 -9.20
C PHE A 193 9.11 16.92 -10.29
N MET A 194 9.60 16.25 -11.33
CA MET A 194 10.30 16.86 -12.46
C MET A 194 9.69 16.39 -13.78
N GLU A 195 9.75 17.25 -14.80
CA GLU A 195 9.40 16.89 -16.17
C GLU A 195 10.31 15.76 -16.68
N PRO A 196 9.77 14.76 -17.41
CA PRO A 196 10.53 13.60 -17.88
C PRO A 196 11.83 13.94 -18.63
N GLU A 197 11.86 15.04 -19.39
CA GLU A 197 13.02 15.46 -20.17
C GLU A 197 14.21 15.89 -19.29
N VAL A 198 13.95 16.31 -18.04
CA VAL A 198 14.97 16.81 -17.11
C VAL A 198 15.48 15.70 -16.19
N ARG A 199 14.65 14.70 -15.87
CA ARG A 199 14.98 13.61 -14.92
C ARG A 199 16.27 12.89 -15.26
N PHE A 200 16.48 12.54 -16.53
CA PHE A 200 17.67 11.80 -16.94
C PHE A 200 18.95 12.64 -16.80
N ALA A 201 18.89 13.92 -17.14
CA ALA A 201 20.03 14.83 -16.97
C ALA A 201 20.34 15.06 -15.48
N ALA A 202 19.32 15.19 -14.62
CA ALA A 202 19.46 15.30 -13.18
C ALA A 202 20.05 14.02 -12.54
N PHE A 203 19.71 12.85 -13.07
CA PHE A 203 20.36 11.60 -12.68
C PHE A 203 21.84 11.56 -13.12
N GLN A 204 22.14 11.95 -14.36
CA GLN A 204 23.52 11.98 -14.87
C GLN A 204 24.41 12.98 -14.12
N SER A 205 23.86 14.07 -13.59
CA SER A 205 24.59 15.04 -12.77
C SER A 205 24.76 14.61 -11.32
N GLY A 206 24.09 13.53 -10.89
CA GLY A 206 24.05 13.07 -9.49
C GLY A 206 23.12 13.89 -8.60
N GLU A 207 22.22 14.69 -9.17
CA GLU A 207 21.15 15.37 -8.42
C GLU A 207 20.04 14.40 -8.02
N LEU A 208 19.77 13.38 -8.84
CA LEU A 208 18.91 12.25 -8.50
C LEU A 208 19.74 10.97 -8.35
N ASP A 209 19.52 10.22 -7.28
CA ASP A 209 20.14 8.90 -7.06
C ASP A 209 19.41 7.77 -7.82
N ALA A 210 18.15 8.00 -8.18
CA ALA A 210 17.33 7.05 -8.94
C ALA A 210 16.28 7.80 -9.77
N VAL A 211 15.95 7.25 -10.93
CA VAL A 211 14.79 7.65 -11.72
C VAL A 211 13.81 6.47 -11.70
N GLY A 212 12.69 6.64 -11.01
CA GLY A 212 11.61 5.66 -10.98
C GLY A 212 10.73 5.77 -12.23
N GLY A 213 10.12 4.65 -12.61
CA GLY A 213 9.13 4.65 -13.67
C GLY A 213 8.53 3.30 -14.04
N GLY A 214 7.27 3.09 -13.66
CA GLY A 214 6.43 2.06 -14.25
C GLY A 214 5.90 2.55 -15.60
N TYR A 215 5.94 1.65 -16.60
CA TYR A 215 5.29 1.76 -17.91
C TYR A 215 5.53 3.07 -18.71
N THR A 216 6.53 2.98 -19.59
CA THR A 216 6.66 3.66 -20.90
C THR A 216 6.77 5.19 -21.01
N ASP A 217 6.42 5.98 -19.98
CA ASP A 217 6.37 7.46 -20.13
C ASP A 217 7.43 8.25 -19.32
N ASP A 218 8.24 7.59 -18.48
CA ASP A 218 9.15 8.32 -17.56
C ASP A 218 10.49 8.76 -18.16
N LEU A 219 10.88 8.22 -19.31
CA LEU A 219 12.11 8.60 -20.01
C LEU A 219 11.83 8.84 -21.49
N PRO A 220 12.32 9.96 -22.07
CA PRO A 220 12.15 10.18 -23.50
C PRO A 220 12.84 9.05 -24.30
N PRO A 221 12.36 8.73 -25.52
CA PRO A 221 12.94 7.67 -26.35
C PRO A 221 14.45 7.79 -26.55
N SER A 222 14.99 9.01 -26.53
CA SER A 222 16.43 9.28 -26.60
C SER A 222 17.20 8.78 -25.37
N ALA A 223 16.67 8.94 -24.16
CA ALA A 223 17.29 8.44 -22.93
C ALA A 223 17.22 6.90 -22.89
N MET A 224 16.09 6.32 -23.30
CA MET A 224 15.95 4.85 -23.42
C MET A 224 16.97 4.25 -24.38
N ALA A 225 17.20 4.89 -25.53
CA ALA A 225 18.19 4.43 -26.50
C ALA A 225 19.63 4.48 -25.94
N GLN A 226 19.96 5.48 -25.13
CA GLN A 226 21.28 5.58 -24.48
C GLN A 226 21.48 4.49 -23.42
N ILE A 227 20.47 4.21 -22.59
CA ILE A 227 20.54 3.13 -21.58
C ILE A 227 20.73 1.77 -22.26
N MET A 228 19.99 1.48 -23.34
CA MET A 228 20.13 0.22 -24.09
C MET A 228 21.53 0.06 -24.71
N ALA A 229 22.16 1.16 -25.15
CA ALA A 229 23.52 1.14 -25.68
C ALA A 229 24.56 0.84 -24.59
N LEU A 230 24.37 1.33 -23.36
CA LEU A 230 25.29 1.08 -22.23
C LEU A 230 25.20 -0.36 -21.70
N ASN A 231 24.03 -0.99 -21.76
CA ASN A 231 23.83 -2.38 -21.31
C ASN A 231 24.23 -3.44 -22.35
N SER A 232 24.62 -3.03 -23.56
CA SER A 232 25.04 -3.94 -24.64
C SER A 232 26.56 -3.97 -24.86
N SER A 233 27.32 -3.27 -24.02
CA SER A 233 28.80 -3.25 -23.98
C SER A 233 29.35 -3.89 -22.71
#